data_AF-A0AAD7SD28-F1
#
_entry.id   AF-A0AAD7SD28-F1
#
_cell.length_a   1.000
_cell.length_b   1.000
_cell.length_c   1.000
_cell.angle_alpha   90.00
_cell.angle_beta   90.00
_cell.angle_gamma   90.00
#
_symmetry.space_group_name_H-M   'P 1'
#
loop_
_entity.id
_entity.type
_entity.pdbx_description
1 polymer ?
#
loop_
_entity_poly.entity_id
_entity_poly.type
_entity_poly.pdbx_seq_one_letter_code
_entity_poly.pdbx_strand_id
1 'polypeptide(L)'
;MLTGRFSHRIYVAYCTVYCLGTVLSMQISFVGFQPVQSSEHMAAFGVFGLCQIHAFVDYLRSKLNPQQFEVLFKSVISLVGFVMLSAGTVLMLTGKISPWTGRFYSLLDPSYAKNNIPIIASVSEHQPTTWSSYYFDLQLLVFMFPVGLYYCFNNLSDARIFIIMYGVTSMYFSAVMVRLMLVLAPVMCILSGIGVSQVLTTYMKNLDISRPDKKAKKQQDSTYPIKNEVASGMILVMSFFLITYTFHSTWVTSEAYSSPSIVLSARGGDGSRIIFDDFREAYYWLRHNTAEDAKVMSWWDYGYQITAMANRTILVDNNTWNNTHISRVGQAMASTEEKAYEIMRELDVSYVLVIFGGLTGYSSDDINKFLWMVRIGGSTDTGKHIKEQDYYTPTGEFRVDREGSPVLLNCLMYKMCYYRFGQVYTEAKRPPGYDRVRNAEIGNKDFELDVLEEAYTTEHWLVRIYKVKDLDNRGLSRT
;
A
#
# COMPACT_ATOMS: atom_id res chain seq x y z
N MET A 1 27.81 -0.32 -19.75
CA MET A 1 28.14 0.75 -20.72
C MET A 1 28.73 1.96 -20.02
N LEU A 2 27.99 2.62 -19.12
CA LEU A 2 28.51 3.78 -18.37
C LEU A 2 29.79 3.51 -17.56
N THR A 3 29.88 2.35 -16.92
CA THR A 3 31.06 1.95 -16.13
C THR A 3 32.19 1.33 -16.98
N GLY A 4 32.04 1.26 -18.30
CA GLY A 4 33.00 0.60 -19.19
C GLY A 4 33.06 -0.94 -19.10
N ARG A 5 32.31 -1.57 -18.18
CA ARG A 5 32.35 -3.03 -17.94
C ARG A 5 31.42 -3.85 -18.83
N PHE A 6 31.19 -3.41 -20.07
CA PHE A 6 30.34 -4.18 -20.99
C PHE A 6 31.09 -5.41 -21.52
N SER A 7 30.41 -6.55 -21.60
CA SER A 7 31.01 -7.82 -22.04
C SER A 7 29.98 -8.66 -22.79
N HIS A 8 30.43 -9.53 -23.69
CA HIS A 8 29.57 -10.48 -24.41
C HIS A 8 28.71 -11.34 -23.48
N ARG A 9 29.17 -11.65 -22.26
CA ARG A 9 28.37 -12.37 -21.25
C ARG A 9 27.10 -11.61 -20.87
N ILE A 10 27.21 -10.29 -20.65
CA ILE A 10 26.09 -9.42 -20.31
C ILE A 10 25.14 -9.29 -21.51
N TYR A 11 25.70 -9.13 -22.71
CA TYR A 11 24.91 -9.06 -23.95
C TYR A 11 24.04 -10.30 -24.14
N VAL A 12 24.62 -11.50 -24.08
CA VAL A 12 23.89 -12.76 -24.27
C VAL A 12 22.82 -12.94 -23.19
N ALA A 13 23.15 -12.70 -21.92
CA ALA A 13 22.21 -12.84 -20.82
C ALA A 13 21.02 -11.87 -20.96
N TYR A 14 21.28 -10.57 -21.14
CA TYR A 14 20.22 -9.57 -21.18
C TYR A 14 19.31 -9.71 -22.41
N CYS A 15 19.87 -9.96 -23.60
CA CYS A 15 19.07 -10.12 -24.81
C CYS A 15 18.16 -11.35 -24.75
N THR A 16 18.70 -12.47 -24.23
CA THR A 16 17.92 -13.70 -24.06
C THR A 16 16.78 -13.50 -23.06
N VAL A 17 17.07 -12.90 -21.90
CA VAL A 17 16.05 -12.61 -20.87
C VAL A 17 14.99 -11.64 -21.39
N TYR A 18 15.39 -10.61 -22.13
CA TYR A 18 14.44 -9.64 -22.69
C TYR A 18 13.48 -10.31 -23.68
N CYS A 19 13.99 -11.01 -24.70
CA CYS A 19 13.15 -11.63 -25.71
C CYS A 19 12.20 -12.68 -25.13
N LEU A 20 12.72 -13.63 -24.33
CA LEU A 20 11.87 -14.66 -23.73
C LEU A 20 10.94 -14.07 -22.68
N GLY A 21 11.43 -13.18 -21.82
CA GLY A 21 10.65 -12.57 -20.74
C GLY A 21 9.48 -11.73 -21.27
N THR A 22 9.68 -10.96 -22.33
CA THR A 22 8.62 -10.18 -22.96
C THR A 22 7.56 -11.06 -23.63
N VAL A 23 7.97 -12.13 -24.33
CA VAL A 23 7.00 -13.05 -24.95
C VAL A 23 6.20 -13.80 -23.88
N LEU A 24 6.86 -14.28 -22.83
CA LEU A 24 6.20 -14.99 -21.73
C LEU A 24 5.25 -14.07 -20.94
N SER A 25 5.61 -12.81 -20.72
CA SER A 25 4.73 -11.87 -20.00
C SER A 25 3.46 -11.54 -20.79
N MET A 26 3.53 -11.47 -22.12
CA MET A 26 2.36 -11.25 -22.98
C MET A 26 1.34 -12.40 -22.96
N GLN A 27 1.74 -13.60 -22.55
CA GLN A 27 0.83 -14.75 -22.47
C GLN A 27 -0.17 -14.63 -21.31
N ILE A 28 0.09 -13.75 -20.34
CA ILE A 28 -0.80 -13.53 -19.20
C ILE A 28 -1.94 -12.60 -19.64
N SER A 29 -3.18 -13.08 -19.64
CA SER A 29 -4.35 -12.35 -20.16
C SER A 29 -4.56 -10.96 -19.52
N PHE A 30 -4.22 -10.80 -18.24
CA PHE A 30 -4.29 -9.50 -17.56
C PHE A 30 -3.25 -8.49 -18.07
N VAL A 31 -2.06 -8.98 -18.46
CA VAL A 31 -0.96 -8.17 -18.98
C VAL A 31 -1.16 -7.87 -20.46
N GLY A 32 -1.53 -8.88 -21.26
CA GLY A 32 -1.79 -8.74 -22.68
C GLY A 32 -0.64 -8.03 -23.41
N PHE A 33 -0.94 -6.87 -24.03
CA PHE A 33 0.03 -6.08 -24.80
C PHE A 33 0.66 -4.92 -24.02
N GLN A 34 0.46 -4.82 -22.70
CA GLN A 34 1.09 -3.80 -21.88
C GLN A 34 2.62 -3.72 -22.02
N PRO A 35 3.39 -4.83 -22.18
CA PRO A 35 4.85 -4.77 -22.29
C PRO A 35 5.37 -3.99 -23.51
N VAL A 36 4.55 -3.81 -24.55
CA VAL A 36 4.92 -3.06 -25.77
C VAL A 36 4.20 -1.73 -25.90
N GLN A 37 3.10 -1.52 -25.20
CA GLN A 37 2.30 -0.29 -25.27
C GLN A 37 2.53 0.66 -24.09
N SER A 38 2.85 0.13 -22.90
CA SER A 38 3.01 0.93 -21.68
C SER A 38 4.39 1.59 -21.61
N SER A 39 4.43 2.85 -21.16
CA SER A 39 5.67 3.59 -20.91
C SER A 39 6.57 2.95 -19.84
N GLU A 40 5.99 2.15 -18.94
CA GLU A 40 6.71 1.48 -17.84
C GLU A 40 7.75 0.47 -18.36
N HIS A 41 7.48 -0.15 -19.51
CA HIS A 41 8.33 -1.18 -20.11
C HIS A 41 9.32 -0.61 -21.14
N MET A 42 9.20 0.67 -21.48
CA MET A 42 10.04 1.33 -22.50
C MET A 42 11.50 1.42 -22.10
N ALA A 43 11.80 1.46 -20.80
CA ALA A 43 13.19 1.42 -20.32
C ALA A 43 13.89 0.12 -20.76
N ALA A 44 13.21 -1.03 -20.67
CA ALA A 44 13.77 -2.30 -21.11
C ALA A 44 13.97 -2.34 -22.63
N PHE A 45 13.00 -1.85 -23.41
CA PHE A 45 13.13 -1.74 -24.86
C PHE A 45 14.29 -0.81 -25.28
N GLY A 46 14.42 0.35 -24.63
CA GLY A 46 15.49 1.31 -24.88
C GLY A 46 16.88 0.74 -24.58
N VAL A 47 17.04 0.06 -23.44
CA VAL A 47 18.31 -0.59 -23.07
C VAL A 47 18.63 -1.76 -23.99
N PHE A 48 17.62 -2.52 -24.45
CA PHE A 48 17.80 -3.57 -25.46
C PHE A 48 18.32 -3.01 -26.79
N GLY A 49 17.69 -1.95 -27.32
CA GLY A 49 18.17 -1.26 -28.52
C GLY A 49 19.59 -0.73 -28.36
N LEU A 50 19.90 -0.11 -27.22
CA LEU A 50 21.24 0.38 -26.91
C LEU A 50 22.28 -0.75 -26.84
N CYS A 51 21.90 -1.92 -26.31
CA CYS A 51 22.75 -3.11 -26.23
C CYS A 51 23.15 -3.63 -27.61
N GLN A 52 22.19 -3.67 -28.54
CA GLN A 52 22.43 -4.06 -29.94
C GLN A 52 23.39 -3.10 -30.64
N ILE A 53 23.13 -1.79 -30.51
CA ILE A 53 23.97 -0.75 -31.12
C ILE A 53 25.39 -0.83 -30.56
N HIS A 54 25.54 -0.89 -29.24
CA HIS A 54 26.85 -0.93 -28.60
C HIS A 54 27.66 -2.17 -29.00
N ALA A 55 27.04 -3.36 -29.03
CA ALA A 55 27.73 -4.59 -29.44
C ALA A 55 28.15 -4.56 -30.91
N PHE A 56 27.30 -4.03 -31.80
CA PHE A 56 27.61 -3.89 -33.22
C PHE A 56 28.75 -2.89 -33.48
N VAL A 57 28.73 -1.75 -32.78
CA VAL A 57 29.79 -0.73 -32.86
C VAL A 57 31.14 -1.30 -32.39
N ASP A 58 31.15 -2.06 -31.30
CA ASP A 58 32.37 -2.69 -30.77
C ASP A 58 32.93 -3.74 -31.74
N TYR A 59 32.05 -4.52 -32.38
CA TYR A 59 32.43 -5.43 -33.44
C TYR A 59 33.04 -4.71 -34.66
N LEU A 60 32.41 -3.63 -35.15
CA LEU A 60 32.96 -2.84 -36.26
C LEU A 60 34.31 -2.22 -35.93
N ARG A 61 34.47 -1.70 -34.70
CA ARG A 61 35.73 -1.12 -34.22
C ARG A 61 36.88 -2.13 -34.27
N SER A 62 36.59 -3.42 -34.06
CA SER A 62 37.61 -4.48 -34.13
C SER A 62 38.02 -4.85 -35.57
N LYS A 63 37.21 -4.52 -36.58
CA LYS A 63 37.42 -4.92 -37.98
C LYS A 63 37.89 -3.80 -38.90
N LEU A 64 37.71 -2.54 -38.50
CA LEU A 64 37.99 -1.37 -39.33
C LEU A 64 39.16 -0.55 -38.78
N ASN A 65 39.86 0.14 -39.69
CA ASN A 65 40.89 1.10 -39.31
C ASN A 65 40.26 2.33 -38.60
N PRO A 66 40.95 2.96 -37.63
CA PRO A 66 40.38 4.02 -36.80
C PRO A 66 39.78 5.20 -37.59
N GLN A 67 40.43 5.58 -38.70
CA GLN A 67 39.99 6.68 -39.57
C GLN A 67 38.71 6.34 -40.35
N GLN A 68 38.58 5.10 -40.85
CA GLN A 68 37.37 4.63 -41.53
C GLN A 68 36.22 4.42 -40.54
N PHE A 69 36.54 3.96 -39.34
CA PHE A 69 35.58 3.82 -38.25
C PHE A 69 34.99 5.16 -37.84
N GLU A 70 35.77 6.23 -37.73
CA GLU A 70 35.26 7.54 -37.32
C GLU A 70 34.23 8.12 -38.31
N VAL A 71 34.49 7.99 -39.62
CA VAL A 71 33.57 8.43 -40.68
C VAL A 71 32.28 7.60 -40.68
N LEU A 72 32.40 6.28 -40.54
CA LEU A 72 31.27 5.36 -40.55
C LEU A 72 30.43 5.50 -39.26
N PHE A 73 31.08 5.71 -38.11
CA PHE A 73 30.44 5.95 -36.83
C PHE A 73 29.62 7.26 -36.82
N LYS A 74 30.18 8.35 -37.35
CA LYS A 74 29.44 9.62 -37.53
C LYS A 74 28.22 9.45 -38.44
N SER A 75 28.37 8.68 -39.54
CA SER A 75 27.28 8.42 -40.49
C SER A 75 26.18 7.55 -39.87
N VAL A 76 26.54 6.48 -39.15
CA VAL A 76 25.58 5.58 -38.50
C VAL A 76 24.85 6.28 -37.35
N ILE A 77 25.53 7.08 -36.52
CA ILE A 77 24.87 7.86 -35.46
C ILE A 77 23.91 8.88 -36.06
N SER A 78 24.28 9.55 -37.16
CA SER A 78 23.39 10.50 -37.83
C SER A 78 22.14 9.80 -38.38
N LEU A 79 22.30 8.61 -38.99
CA LEU A 79 21.18 7.82 -39.51
C LEU A 79 20.28 7.29 -38.38
N VAL A 80 20.85 6.67 -37.34
CA VAL A 80 20.10 6.14 -36.20
C VAL A 80 19.43 7.28 -35.43
N GLY A 81 20.12 8.41 -35.26
CA GLY A 81 19.55 9.62 -34.68
C GLY A 81 18.35 10.13 -35.46
N PHE A 82 18.43 10.17 -36.80
CA PHE A 82 17.33 10.58 -37.67
C PHE A 82 16.15 9.59 -37.61
N VAL A 83 16.41 8.28 -37.61
CA VAL A 83 15.38 7.24 -37.49
C VAL A 83 14.71 7.28 -36.11
N MET A 84 15.47 7.46 -35.03
CA MET A 84 14.92 7.57 -33.68
C MET A 84 14.13 8.87 -33.49
N LEU A 85 14.58 9.99 -34.08
CA LEU A 85 13.88 11.26 -34.01
C LEU A 85 12.56 11.22 -34.78
N SER A 86 12.55 10.61 -35.98
CA SER A 86 11.36 10.42 -36.82
C SER A 86 10.38 9.39 -36.22
N ALA A 87 10.87 8.24 -35.76
CA ALA A 87 10.04 7.26 -35.06
C ALA A 87 9.48 7.83 -33.74
N GLY A 88 10.30 8.57 -32.99
CA GLY A 88 9.91 9.23 -31.74
C GLY A 88 8.83 10.31 -31.96
N THR A 89 8.98 11.15 -33.00
CA THR A 89 7.94 12.13 -33.35
C THR A 89 6.65 11.46 -33.82
N VAL A 90 6.73 10.39 -34.62
CA VAL A 90 5.54 9.62 -35.04
C VAL A 90 4.85 8.95 -33.85
N LEU A 91 5.61 8.36 -32.92
CA LEU A 91 5.08 7.73 -31.71
C LEU A 91 4.44 8.76 -30.76
N MET A 92 5.04 9.95 -30.66
CA MET A 92 4.51 11.06 -29.85
C MET A 92 3.25 11.68 -30.47
N LEU A 93 3.21 11.83 -31.80
CA LEU A 93 2.04 12.36 -32.52
C LEU A 93 0.87 11.36 -32.57
N THR A 94 1.14 10.07 -32.60
CA THR A 94 0.08 9.04 -32.70
C THR A 94 -0.52 8.66 -31.34
N GLY A 95 0.04 9.10 -30.23
CA GLY A 95 -0.49 8.84 -28.88
C GLY A 95 -0.62 7.35 -28.53
N LYS A 96 0.04 6.46 -29.28
CA LYS A 96 -0.10 4.99 -29.13
C LYS A 96 0.63 4.42 -27.92
N ILE A 97 1.59 5.16 -27.36
CA ILE A 97 2.22 4.79 -26.08
C ILE A 97 1.36 5.37 -24.98
N SER A 98 0.76 4.50 -24.17
CA SER A 98 0.00 4.95 -23.02
C SER A 98 0.94 5.61 -22.00
N PRO A 99 0.58 6.77 -21.43
CA PRO A 99 1.37 7.40 -20.38
C PRO A 99 1.43 6.50 -19.13
N TRP A 100 2.30 6.88 -18.19
CA TRP A 100 2.41 6.22 -16.89
C TRP A 100 1.04 6.10 -16.23
N THR A 101 0.73 4.93 -15.70
CA THR A 101 -0.52 4.76 -14.96
C THR A 101 -0.45 5.52 -13.63
N GLY A 102 -1.59 6.04 -13.15
CA GLY A 102 -1.62 6.91 -11.97
C GLY A 102 -1.00 6.31 -10.70
N ARG A 103 -1.08 4.98 -10.53
CA ARG A 103 -0.49 4.26 -9.38
C ARG A 103 1.04 4.22 -9.43
N PHE A 104 1.66 4.04 -10.60
CA PHE A 104 3.12 4.09 -10.72
C PHE A 104 3.63 5.53 -10.73
N TYR A 105 2.88 6.45 -11.35
CA TYR A 105 3.23 7.86 -11.35
C TYR A 105 3.27 8.45 -9.92
N SER A 106 2.36 8.03 -9.03
CA SER A 106 2.39 8.47 -7.63
C SER A 106 3.62 8.02 -6.84
N LEU A 107 4.36 7.01 -7.32
CA LEU A 107 5.63 6.60 -6.70
C LEU A 107 6.80 7.50 -7.12
N LEU A 108 6.68 8.16 -8.28
CA LEU A 108 7.66 9.13 -8.77
C LEU A 108 7.34 10.54 -8.28
N ASP A 109 6.07 10.90 -8.28
CA ASP A 109 5.53 12.14 -7.70
C ASP A 109 4.57 11.81 -6.55
N PRO A 110 5.04 11.83 -5.29
CA PRO A 110 4.23 11.50 -4.13
C PRO A 110 3.09 12.49 -3.87
N SER A 111 3.09 13.66 -4.54
CA SER A 111 2.05 14.68 -4.37
C SER A 111 0.85 14.44 -5.28
N TYR A 112 1.03 13.72 -6.40
CA TYR A 112 0.00 13.58 -7.44
C TYR A 112 -1.26 12.86 -6.94
N ALA A 113 -1.09 11.72 -6.25
CA ALA A 113 -2.23 10.93 -5.76
C ALA A 113 -3.08 11.72 -4.77
N LYS A 114 -2.44 12.40 -3.81
CA LYS A 114 -3.12 13.19 -2.78
C LYS A 114 -3.97 14.31 -3.37
N ASN A 115 -3.49 14.95 -4.43
CA ASN A 115 -4.13 16.12 -5.01
C ASN A 115 -5.19 15.78 -6.08
N ASN A 116 -5.00 14.69 -6.84
CA ASN A 116 -5.80 14.43 -8.03
C ASN A 116 -6.65 13.15 -7.95
N ILE A 117 -6.25 12.15 -7.14
CA ILE A 117 -6.93 10.84 -7.11
C ILE A 117 -7.14 10.41 -5.65
N PRO A 118 -8.24 10.85 -5.00
CA PRO A 118 -8.45 10.61 -3.56
C PRO A 118 -8.53 9.13 -3.20
N ILE A 119 -8.97 8.26 -4.12
CA ILE A 119 -9.07 6.81 -3.89
C ILE A 119 -7.71 6.12 -3.73
N ILE A 120 -6.64 6.64 -4.37
CA ILE A 120 -5.28 6.11 -4.15
C ILE A 120 -4.77 6.61 -2.80
N ALA A 121 -5.01 7.88 -2.46
CA ALA A 121 -4.55 8.45 -1.21
C ALA A 121 -5.29 7.92 0.04
N SER A 122 -6.50 7.36 -0.13
CA SER A 122 -7.32 6.86 0.99
C SER A 122 -6.80 5.56 1.60
N VAL A 123 -6.00 4.77 0.87
CA VAL A 123 -5.46 3.52 1.41
C VAL A 123 -4.30 3.83 2.35
N SER A 124 -4.36 3.35 3.58
CA SER A 124 -3.32 3.56 4.59
C SER A 124 -1.94 3.07 4.13
N GLU A 125 -1.88 1.99 3.35
CA GLU A 125 -0.64 1.41 2.80
C GLU A 125 0.10 2.33 1.82
N HIS A 126 -0.60 3.31 1.22
CA HIS A 126 -0.01 4.28 0.28
C HIS A 126 0.68 5.46 0.99
N GLN A 127 0.61 5.54 2.32
CA GLN A 127 1.24 6.61 3.07
C GLN A 127 2.78 6.44 3.10
N PRO A 128 3.54 7.54 3.29
CA PRO A 128 4.98 7.48 3.49
C PRO A 128 5.37 6.78 4.80
N THR A 129 6.52 6.12 4.80
CA THR A 129 7.08 5.46 6.00
C THR A 129 7.81 6.45 6.91
N THR A 130 7.57 6.36 8.22
CA THR A 130 8.40 7.05 9.23
C THR A 130 9.64 6.23 9.60
N TRP A 131 10.67 6.89 10.14
CA TRP A 131 11.88 6.21 10.63
C TRP A 131 11.59 5.18 11.73
N SER A 132 10.56 5.41 12.54
CA SER A 132 10.14 4.49 13.59
C SER A 132 9.69 3.14 13.02
N SER A 133 8.99 3.16 11.87
CA SER A 133 8.57 1.94 11.16
C SER A 133 9.78 1.19 10.59
N TYR A 134 10.77 1.90 10.03
CA TYR A 134 12.02 1.26 9.58
C TYR A 134 12.73 0.52 10.71
N TYR A 135 12.86 1.14 11.87
CA TYR A 135 13.52 0.51 13.02
C TYR A 135 12.69 -0.64 13.58
N PHE A 136 11.36 -0.47 13.65
CA PHE A 136 10.45 -1.50 14.14
C PHE A 136 10.52 -2.78 13.30
N ASP A 137 10.58 -2.65 11.98
CA ASP A 137 10.58 -3.78 11.05
C ASP A 137 11.97 -4.43 10.91
N LEU A 138 13.06 -3.64 10.93
CA LEU A 138 14.39 -4.09 10.50
C LEU A 138 15.47 -4.02 11.59
N GLN A 139 15.21 -3.44 12.77
CA GLN A 139 16.06 -3.36 13.96
C GLN A 139 17.59 -3.29 13.72
N LEU A 140 18.31 -4.41 13.63
CA LEU A 140 19.77 -4.43 13.41
C LEU A 140 20.16 -4.12 11.97
N LEU A 141 19.33 -4.51 11.00
CA LEU A 141 19.64 -4.42 9.57
C LEU A 141 19.77 -2.97 9.10
N VAL A 142 19.04 -2.02 9.71
CA VAL A 142 19.15 -0.60 9.34
C VAL A 142 20.56 -0.04 9.59
N PHE A 143 21.26 -0.55 10.61
CA PHE A 143 22.63 -0.13 10.92
C PHE A 143 23.68 -0.87 10.08
N MET A 144 23.41 -2.12 9.72
CA MET A 144 24.35 -2.96 8.97
C MET A 144 24.26 -2.73 7.46
N PHE A 145 23.17 -2.16 6.96
CA PHE A 145 22.98 -1.88 5.54
C PHE A 145 24.05 -0.95 4.95
N PRO A 146 24.37 0.23 5.54
CA PRO A 146 25.45 1.08 5.04
C PRO A 146 26.83 0.39 5.02
N VAL A 147 27.10 -0.47 6.01
CA VAL A 147 28.34 -1.26 6.08
C VAL A 147 28.42 -2.25 4.91
N GLY A 148 27.30 -2.92 4.61
CA GLY A 148 27.18 -3.79 3.44
C GLY A 148 27.40 -3.05 2.12
N LEU A 149 26.80 -1.87 1.96
CA LEU A 149 27.02 -1.02 0.79
C LEU A 149 28.48 -0.63 0.64
N TYR A 150 29.13 -0.21 1.73
CA TYR A 150 30.54 0.17 1.72
C TYR A 150 31.44 -0.96 1.19
N TYR A 151 31.23 -2.20 1.65
CA TYR A 151 32.00 -3.34 1.14
C TYR A 151 31.69 -3.70 -0.32
N CYS A 152 30.47 -3.45 -0.78
CA CYS A 152 30.11 -3.62 -2.19
C CYS A 152 30.80 -2.58 -3.07
N PHE A 153 30.92 -1.33 -2.61
CA PHE A 153 31.67 -0.27 -3.30
C PHE A 153 33.18 -0.48 -3.27
N ASN A 154 33.73 -1.04 -2.19
CA ASN A 154 35.19 -1.22 -2.07
C ASN A 154 35.73 -2.27 -3.07
N ASN A 155 35.03 -3.40 -3.24
CA ASN A 155 35.39 -4.37 -4.29
C ASN A 155 34.27 -4.45 -5.33
N LEU A 156 34.34 -3.58 -6.35
CA LEU A 156 33.34 -3.54 -7.43
C LEU A 156 33.45 -4.74 -8.38
N SER A 157 32.36 -5.49 -8.45
CA SER A 157 32.13 -6.59 -9.40
C SER A 157 30.82 -6.36 -10.14
N ASP A 158 30.64 -6.97 -11.31
CA ASP A 158 29.45 -6.78 -12.16
C ASP A 158 28.16 -7.14 -11.41
N ALA A 159 28.17 -8.21 -10.60
CA ALA A 159 27.05 -8.60 -9.75
C ALA A 159 26.83 -7.65 -8.56
N ARG A 160 27.89 -6.98 -8.07
CA ARG A 160 27.78 -6.05 -6.94
C ARG A 160 27.21 -4.70 -7.37
N ILE A 161 27.40 -4.30 -8.62
CA ILE A 161 26.73 -3.12 -9.16
C ILE A 161 25.22 -3.33 -9.16
N PHE A 162 24.75 -4.55 -9.49
CA PHE A 162 23.33 -4.89 -9.42
C PHE A 162 22.76 -4.77 -8.00
N ILE A 163 23.42 -5.35 -6.99
CA ILE A 163 22.90 -5.28 -5.61
C ILE A 163 22.90 -3.85 -5.04
N ILE A 164 23.88 -3.02 -5.42
CA ILE A 164 23.92 -1.60 -5.04
C ILE A 164 22.73 -0.85 -5.65
N MET A 165 22.48 -1.02 -6.95
CA MET A 165 21.33 -0.36 -7.60
C MET A 165 20.01 -0.85 -7.00
N TYR A 166 19.86 -2.16 -6.77
CA TYR A 166 18.66 -2.70 -6.13
C TYR A 166 18.45 -2.12 -4.73
N GLY A 167 19.49 -2.03 -3.89
CA GLY A 167 19.40 -1.44 -2.56
C GLY A 167 19.00 0.03 -2.56
N VAL A 168 19.64 0.85 -3.39
CA VAL A 168 19.35 2.29 -3.46
C VAL A 168 17.94 2.56 -4.00
N THR A 169 17.56 1.88 -5.10
CA THR A 169 16.24 2.05 -5.70
C THR A 169 15.13 1.55 -4.77
N SER A 170 15.32 0.39 -4.14
CA SER A 170 14.32 -0.15 -3.21
C SER A 170 14.17 0.72 -1.96
N MET A 171 15.25 1.31 -1.46
CA MET A 171 15.22 2.22 -0.30
C MET A 171 14.47 3.51 -0.61
N TYR A 172 14.60 4.04 -1.82
CA TYR A 172 13.81 5.20 -2.25
C TYR A 172 12.31 4.86 -2.27
N PHE A 173 11.94 3.75 -2.91
CA PHE A 173 10.53 3.38 -3.04
C PHE A 173 9.88 3.01 -1.70
N SER A 174 10.60 2.36 -0.80
CA SER A 174 10.09 2.10 0.56
C SER A 174 9.89 3.40 1.34
N ALA A 175 10.69 4.44 1.09
CA ALA A 175 10.53 5.73 1.77
C ALA A 175 9.25 6.45 1.33
N VAL A 176 8.87 6.28 0.06
CA VAL A 176 7.66 6.87 -0.51
C VAL A 176 6.38 6.13 -0.08
N MET A 177 6.43 4.80 0.09
CA MET A 177 5.23 3.99 0.34
C MET A 177 5.50 2.82 1.30
N VAL A 178 4.69 2.73 2.38
CA VAL A 178 4.81 1.68 3.42
C VAL A 178 4.79 0.26 2.86
N ARG A 179 3.91 -0.04 1.91
CA ARG A 179 3.84 -1.39 1.33
C ARG A 179 5.13 -1.84 0.65
N LEU A 180 5.93 -0.90 0.12
CA LEU A 180 7.17 -1.21 -0.58
C LEU A 180 8.34 -1.49 0.38
N MET A 181 8.09 -1.43 1.69
CA MET A 181 9.01 -1.98 2.69
C MET A 181 9.26 -3.48 2.48
N LEU A 182 8.25 -4.22 2.00
CA LEU A 182 8.36 -5.65 1.71
C LEU A 182 9.44 -5.96 0.66
N VAL A 183 9.58 -5.11 -0.37
CA VAL A 183 10.59 -5.32 -1.42
C VAL A 183 11.99 -4.88 -1.01
N LEU A 184 12.09 -4.03 0.04
CA LEU A 184 13.36 -3.62 0.64
C LEU A 184 13.95 -4.72 1.52
N ALA A 185 13.11 -5.46 2.27
CA ALA A 185 13.57 -6.44 3.25
C ALA A 185 14.59 -7.46 2.71
N PRO A 186 14.42 -8.09 1.52
CA PRO A 186 15.40 -9.02 0.98
C PRO A 186 16.79 -8.41 0.77
N VAL A 187 16.87 -7.18 0.26
CA VAL A 187 18.16 -6.49 0.01
C VAL A 187 18.83 -6.11 1.31
N MET A 188 18.04 -5.65 2.28
CA MET A 188 18.53 -5.33 3.61
C MET A 188 19.16 -6.56 4.26
N CYS A 189 18.55 -7.74 4.14
CA CYS A 189 19.09 -8.99 4.64
C CYS A 189 20.42 -9.35 3.95
N ILE A 190 20.50 -9.24 2.62
CA ILE A 190 21.71 -9.57 1.86
C ILE A 190 22.87 -8.64 2.23
N LEU A 191 22.65 -7.32 2.20
CA LEU A 191 23.70 -6.34 2.45
C LEU A 191 24.12 -6.31 3.92
N SER A 192 23.16 -6.39 4.85
CA SER A 192 23.46 -6.55 6.27
C SER A 192 24.22 -7.84 6.56
N GLY A 193 23.84 -8.95 5.89
CA GLY A 193 24.55 -10.23 5.98
C GLY A 193 26.00 -10.12 5.51
N ILE A 194 26.25 -9.44 4.39
CA ILE A 194 27.62 -9.15 3.91
C ILE A 194 28.38 -8.30 4.95
N GLY A 195 27.76 -7.26 5.49
CA GLY A 195 28.37 -6.39 6.51
C GLY A 195 28.79 -7.16 7.76
N VAL A 196 27.85 -7.90 8.36
CA VAL A 196 28.08 -8.73 9.55
C VAL A 196 29.14 -9.81 9.28
N SER A 197 29.03 -10.53 8.16
CA SER A 197 29.98 -11.57 7.77
C SER A 197 31.40 -11.03 7.62
N GLN A 198 31.55 -9.84 7.02
CA GLN A 198 32.86 -9.24 6.78
C GLN A 198 33.49 -8.73 8.08
N VAL A 199 32.70 -8.15 8.98
CA VAL A 199 33.14 -7.77 10.34
C VAL A 199 33.64 -9.02 11.07
N LEU A 200 32.82 -10.07 11.16
CA LEU A 200 33.20 -11.33 11.82
C LEU A 200 34.46 -11.93 11.21
N THR A 201 34.55 -12.03 9.88
CA THR A 201 35.73 -12.60 9.19
C THR A 201 37.01 -11.81 9.46
N THR A 202 36.90 -10.48 9.61
CA THR A 202 38.05 -9.61 9.86
C THR A 202 38.57 -9.78 11.29
N TYR A 203 37.67 -9.81 12.28
CA TYR A 203 38.07 -9.95 13.68
C TYR A 203 38.43 -11.39 14.05
N MET A 204 37.73 -12.41 13.53
CA MET A 204 38.05 -13.81 13.81
C MET A 204 39.46 -14.23 13.36
N LYS A 205 39.99 -13.64 12.28
CA LYS A 205 41.37 -13.87 11.81
C LYS A 205 42.43 -13.34 12.77
N ASN A 206 42.07 -12.39 13.63
CA ASN A 206 42.98 -11.78 14.59
C ASN A 206 43.03 -12.55 15.93
N LEU A 207 42.22 -13.60 16.11
CA LEU A 207 42.33 -14.49 17.26
C LEU A 207 43.47 -15.49 17.05
N ASP A 208 44.39 -15.52 18.01
CA ASP A 208 45.55 -16.43 18.00
C ASP A 208 45.15 -17.92 18.05
N ILE A 209 43.95 -18.22 18.54
CA ILE A 209 43.37 -19.58 18.60
C ILE A 209 42.99 -20.12 17.21
N SER A 210 42.81 -19.26 16.20
CA SER A 210 42.30 -19.67 14.88
C SER A 210 43.31 -20.48 14.03
N ARG A 211 44.58 -20.59 14.44
CA ARG A 211 45.60 -21.43 13.77
C ARG A 211 46.53 -22.15 14.77
N PRO A 212 46.25 -23.40 15.16
CA PRO A 212 47.15 -24.17 16.03
C PRO A 212 48.48 -24.59 15.35
N ASP A 213 48.58 -24.63 14.01
CA ASP A 213 49.67 -25.33 13.30
C ASP A 213 50.79 -24.49 12.69
N LYS A 214 50.95 -23.20 13.03
CA LYS A 214 52.14 -22.43 12.61
C LYS A 214 52.82 -21.71 13.78
N LYS A 215 53.49 -22.49 14.63
CA LYS A 215 54.67 -22.04 15.38
C LYS A 215 55.83 -21.82 14.41
N ALA A 216 55.76 -20.76 13.60
CA ALA A 216 56.92 -20.23 12.89
C ALA A 216 57.06 -18.76 13.28
N LYS A 217 58.12 -18.47 14.05
CA LYS A 217 58.60 -17.17 14.55
C LYS A 217 57.90 -15.95 13.93
N LYS A 218 57.00 -15.31 14.68
CA LYS A 218 56.60 -13.92 14.43
C LYS A 218 57.42 -13.00 15.33
N GLN A 219 58.18 -12.10 14.71
CA GLN A 219 58.56 -10.85 15.34
C GLN A 219 57.28 -10.20 15.87
N GLN A 220 57.28 -9.98 17.18
CA GLN A 220 56.19 -9.36 17.90
C GLN A 220 56.30 -7.84 17.63
N ASP A 221 55.55 -7.33 16.66
CA ASP A 221 55.38 -5.88 16.50
C ASP A 221 54.71 -5.35 17.77
N SER A 222 55.53 -4.68 18.60
CA SER A 222 55.23 -4.15 19.93
C SER A 222 54.08 -3.12 19.99
N THR A 223 53.55 -2.67 18.86
CA THR A 223 52.61 -1.55 18.79
C THR A 223 51.14 -1.92 19.07
N TYR A 224 50.75 -3.21 19.11
CA TYR A 224 49.34 -3.58 19.30
C TYR A 224 49.07 -4.88 20.11
N PRO A 225 49.37 -4.91 21.42
CA PRO A 225 49.12 -6.07 22.29
C PRO A 225 47.63 -6.35 22.57
N ILE A 226 46.71 -5.41 22.28
CA ILE A 226 45.26 -5.52 22.59
C ILE A 226 44.45 -6.09 21.40
N LYS A 227 45.09 -6.50 20.30
CA LYS A 227 44.37 -6.96 19.08
C LYS A 227 43.51 -8.20 19.31
N ASN A 228 43.96 -9.14 20.14
CA ASN A 228 43.24 -10.39 20.41
C ASN A 228 42.01 -10.13 21.32
N GLU A 229 42.19 -9.35 22.39
CA GLU A 229 41.09 -8.96 23.29
C GLU A 229 40.02 -8.10 22.59
N VAL A 230 40.43 -7.14 21.75
CA VAL A 230 39.49 -6.34 20.94
C VAL A 230 38.71 -7.20 19.95
N ALA A 231 39.38 -8.19 19.33
CA ALA A 231 38.71 -9.11 18.42
C ALA A 231 37.69 -10.01 19.14
N SER A 232 38.05 -10.55 20.30
CA SER A 232 37.13 -11.32 21.15
C SER A 232 35.94 -10.47 21.59
N GLY A 233 36.18 -9.25 22.06
CA GLY A 233 35.13 -8.29 22.44
C GLY A 233 34.18 -7.98 21.28
N MET A 234 34.70 -7.74 20.08
CA MET A 234 33.87 -7.44 18.91
C MET A 234 32.98 -8.63 18.49
N ILE A 235 33.49 -9.86 18.60
CA ILE A 235 32.70 -11.08 18.31
C ILE A 235 31.56 -11.22 19.33
N LEU A 236 31.82 -10.99 20.62
CA LEU A 236 30.80 -11.01 21.66
C LEU A 236 29.73 -9.93 21.43
N VAL A 237 30.15 -8.72 21.09
CA VAL A 237 29.23 -7.61 20.76
C VAL A 237 28.35 -7.97 19.57
N MET A 238 28.93 -8.48 18.48
CA MET A 238 28.15 -8.89 17.30
C MET A 238 27.19 -10.04 17.61
N SER A 239 27.61 -11.01 18.42
CA SER A 239 26.75 -12.12 18.87
C SER A 239 25.57 -11.61 19.71
N PHE A 240 25.82 -10.66 20.62
CA PHE A 240 24.77 -10.02 21.42
C PHE A 240 23.73 -9.29 20.55
N PHE A 241 24.18 -8.56 19.52
CA PHE A 241 23.28 -7.90 18.56
C PHE A 241 22.41 -8.90 17.78
N LEU A 242 22.97 -10.02 17.34
CA LEU A 242 22.24 -11.08 16.63
C LEU A 242 21.18 -11.75 17.53
N ILE A 243 21.50 -11.99 18.80
CA ILE A 243 20.56 -12.54 19.78
C ILE A 243 19.42 -11.54 20.03
N THR A 244 19.76 -10.27 20.26
CA THR A 244 18.77 -9.19 20.47
C THR A 244 17.84 -9.03 19.26
N TYR A 245 18.38 -9.10 18.04
CA TYR A 245 17.59 -9.08 16.80
C TYR A 245 16.57 -10.23 16.74
N THR A 246 16.96 -11.43 17.18
CA THR A 246 16.08 -12.61 17.19
C THR A 246 14.92 -12.43 18.19
N PHE A 247 15.21 -11.92 19.39
CA PHE A 247 14.18 -11.62 20.38
C PHE A 247 13.22 -10.53 19.90
N HIS A 248 13.76 -9.43 19.33
CA HIS A 248 12.94 -8.35 18.75
C HIS A 248 12.01 -8.87 17.67
N SER A 249 12.52 -9.64 16.71
CA SER A 249 11.73 -10.18 15.60
C SER A 249 10.61 -11.10 16.09
N THR A 250 10.89 -11.92 17.11
CA THR A 250 9.89 -12.81 17.73
C THR A 250 8.79 -12.01 18.44
N TRP A 251 9.18 -11.00 19.22
CA TRP A 251 8.24 -10.15 19.94
C TRP A 251 7.36 -9.33 19.00
N VAL A 252 7.93 -8.68 17.98
CA VAL A 252 7.17 -7.91 16.98
C VAL A 252 6.16 -8.81 16.25
N THR A 253 6.56 -10.02 15.87
CA THR A 253 5.67 -10.97 15.19
C THR A 253 4.52 -11.39 16.10
N SER A 254 4.81 -11.70 17.36
CA SER A 254 3.82 -12.15 18.35
C SER A 254 2.82 -11.07 18.74
N GLU A 255 3.26 -9.84 18.97
CA GLU A 255 2.39 -8.81 19.57
C GLU A 255 1.79 -7.85 18.55
N ALA A 256 2.45 -7.59 17.41
CA ALA A 256 2.01 -6.58 16.46
C ALA A 256 1.36 -7.16 15.20
N TYR A 257 2.01 -8.12 14.53
CA TYR A 257 1.55 -8.60 13.23
C TYR A 257 0.55 -9.76 13.29
N SER A 258 0.53 -10.56 14.36
CA SER A 258 -0.36 -11.72 14.49
C SER A 258 -1.73 -11.37 15.09
N SER A 259 -2.45 -10.45 14.45
CA SER A 259 -3.80 -10.02 14.86
C SER A 259 -4.83 -10.24 13.74
N PRO A 260 -5.89 -11.04 13.96
CA PRO A 260 -6.95 -11.22 12.96
C PRO A 260 -7.83 -9.97 12.86
N SER A 261 -8.23 -9.59 11.63
CA SER A 261 -9.09 -8.41 11.40
C SER A 261 -10.59 -8.73 11.34
N ILE A 262 -10.96 -10.01 11.21
CA ILE A 262 -12.38 -10.46 11.17
C ILE A 262 -12.94 -10.62 12.58
N VAL A 263 -12.11 -11.13 13.50
CA VAL A 263 -12.49 -11.41 14.87
C VAL A 263 -11.74 -10.42 15.75
N LEU A 264 -12.47 -9.54 16.42
CA LEU A 264 -11.84 -8.55 17.28
C LEU A 264 -11.60 -9.18 18.65
N SER A 265 -10.43 -8.91 19.24
CA SER A 265 -10.16 -9.32 20.62
C SER A 265 -9.84 -8.13 21.49
N ALA A 266 -10.52 -8.04 22.63
CA ALA A 266 -10.20 -7.14 23.72
C ALA A 266 -9.72 -7.92 24.94
N ARG A 267 -9.05 -7.21 25.85
CA ARG A 267 -8.69 -7.72 27.16
C ARG A 267 -9.61 -7.09 28.20
N GLY A 268 -10.27 -7.92 29.01
CA GLY A 268 -11.05 -7.48 30.17
C GLY A 268 -10.13 -6.89 31.24
N GLY A 269 -10.71 -6.18 32.22
CA GLY A 269 -9.96 -5.60 33.34
C GLY A 269 -9.26 -6.65 34.23
N ASP A 270 -9.70 -7.90 34.15
CA ASP A 270 -9.13 -9.08 34.81
C ASP A 270 -8.04 -9.79 33.96
N GLY A 271 -7.77 -9.30 32.75
CA GLY A 271 -6.84 -9.92 31.80
C GLY A 271 -7.44 -11.05 30.97
N SER A 272 -8.73 -11.36 31.14
CA SER A 272 -9.42 -12.34 30.29
C SER A 272 -9.52 -11.83 28.84
N ARG A 273 -9.41 -12.74 27.88
CA ARG A 273 -9.57 -12.41 26.46
C ARG A 273 -11.05 -12.47 26.10
N ILE A 274 -11.63 -11.32 25.80
CA ILE A 274 -13.00 -11.21 25.26
C ILE A 274 -12.89 -11.12 23.75
N ILE A 275 -13.72 -11.91 23.07
CA ILE A 275 -13.72 -12.00 21.61
C ILE A 275 -15.06 -11.47 21.11
N PHE A 276 -15.02 -10.51 20.21
CA PHE A 276 -16.19 -9.97 19.53
C PHE A 276 -16.20 -10.51 18.09
N ASP A 277 -17.31 -11.15 17.72
CA ASP A 277 -17.46 -11.84 16.44
C ASP A 277 -18.63 -11.31 15.60
N ASP A 278 -18.98 -10.04 15.85
CA ASP A 278 -20.08 -9.33 15.22
C ASP A 278 -20.01 -9.34 13.68
N PHE A 279 -18.81 -9.29 13.09
CA PHE A 279 -18.66 -9.37 11.63
C PHE A 279 -19.20 -10.68 11.07
N ARG A 280 -18.77 -11.82 11.64
CA ARG A 280 -19.23 -13.13 11.15
C ARG A 280 -20.71 -13.32 11.46
N GLU A 281 -21.18 -12.89 12.62
CA GLU A 281 -22.60 -12.91 12.99
C GLU A 281 -23.47 -12.19 11.94
N ALA A 282 -23.15 -10.93 11.63
CA ALA A 282 -23.89 -10.13 10.67
C ALA A 282 -23.86 -10.74 9.26
N TYR A 283 -22.69 -11.18 8.80
CA TYR A 283 -22.56 -11.82 7.49
C TYR A 283 -23.34 -13.14 7.42
N TYR A 284 -23.40 -13.90 8.52
CA TYR A 284 -24.13 -15.16 8.57
C TYR A 284 -25.66 -14.95 8.58
N TRP A 285 -26.12 -13.92 9.30
CA TRP A 285 -27.52 -13.47 9.23
C TRP A 285 -27.89 -13.06 7.81
N LEU A 286 -27.05 -12.24 7.17
CA LEU A 286 -27.29 -11.79 5.80
C LEU A 286 -27.38 -12.97 4.82
N ARG A 287 -26.60 -14.03 5.05
CA ARG A 287 -26.61 -15.25 4.24
C ARG A 287 -27.87 -16.11 4.40
N HIS A 288 -28.43 -16.21 5.61
CA HIS A 288 -29.53 -17.16 5.89
C HIS A 288 -30.92 -16.51 5.95
N ASN A 289 -30.98 -15.19 6.09
CA ASN A 289 -32.22 -14.45 6.35
C ASN A 289 -32.62 -13.49 5.22
N THR A 290 -31.87 -13.44 4.12
CA THR A 290 -32.18 -12.60 2.95
C THR A 290 -32.37 -13.43 1.68
N ALA A 291 -33.04 -12.88 0.68
CA ALA A 291 -33.19 -13.51 -0.62
C ALA A 291 -31.82 -13.73 -1.31
N GLU A 292 -31.70 -14.78 -2.11
CA GLU A 292 -30.43 -15.13 -2.79
C GLU A 292 -29.96 -14.06 -3.79
N ASP A 293 -30.90 -13.32 -4.38
CA ASP A 293 -30.66 -12.23 -5.32
C ASP A 293 -30.57 -10.84 -4.65
N ALA A 294 -30.64 -10.78 -3.31
CA ALA A 294 -30.57 -9.53 -2.58
C ALA A 294 -29.23 -8.82 -2.83
N LYS A 295 -29.32 -7.52 -3.13
CA LYS A 295 -28.15 -6.66 -3.40
C LYS A 295 -27.82 -5.81 -2.18
N VAL A 296 -26.57 -5.89 -1.77
CA VAL A 296 -26.06 -5.25 -0.54
C VAL A 296 -25.14 -4.09 -0.93
N MET A 297 -25.47 -2.90 -0.46
CA MET A 297 -24.63 -1.70 -0.59
C MET A 297 -23.78 -1.54 0.68
N SER A 298 -22.46 -1.48 0.52
CA SER A 298 -21.50 -1.20 1.58
C SER A 298 -20.37 -0.32 1.04
N TRP A 299 -19.48 0.14 1.91
CA TRP A 299 -18.21 0.71 1.44
C TRP A 299 -17.32 -0.36 0.77
N TRP A 300 -16.41 0.07 -0.12
CA TRP A 300 -15.62 -0.83 -0.97
C TRP A 300 -14.65 -1.73 -0.19
N ASP A 301 -14.23 -1.33 1.01
CA ASP A 301 -13.35 -2.11 1.90
C ASP A 301 -13.90 -3.52 2.16
N TYR A 302 -15.23 -3.65 2.28
CA TYR A 302 -15.90 -4.85 2.76
C TYR A 302 -16.41 -5.78 1.64
N GLY A 303 -16.27 -5.39 0.37
CA GLY A 303 -16.86 -6.11 -0.78
C GLY A 303 -16.48 -7.60 -0.83
N TYR A 304 -15.18 -7.91 -0.82
CA TYR A 304 -14.70 -9.29 -0.78
C TYR A 304 -15.20 -10.07 0.44
N GLN A 305 -15.30 -9.44 1.61
CA GLN A 305 -15.75 -10.12 2.84
C GLN A 305 -17.22 -10.51 2.75
N ILE A 306 -18.08 -9.59 2.29
CA ILE A 306 -19.51 -9.84 2.10
C ILE A 306 -19.70 -10.95 1.07
N THR A 307 -18.97 -10.90 -0.05
CA THR A 307 -19.09 -11.92 -1.10
C THR A 307 -18.66 -13.30 -0.59
N ALA A 308 -17.53 -13.38 0.13
CA ALA A 308 -16.99 -14.65 0.62
C ALA A 308 -17.79 -15.25 1.79
N MET A 309 -18.26 -14.43 2.72
CA MET A 309 -18.91 -14.90 3.95
C MET A 309 -20.44 -14.89 3.86
N ALA A 310 -21.00 -13.75 3.44
CA ALA A 310 -22.45 -13.58 3.33
C ALA A 310 -23.03 -14.19 2.05
N ASN A 311 -22.21 -14.40 1.01
CA ASN A 311 -22.63 -14.97 -0.27
C ASN A 311 -23.82 -14.21 -0.88
N ARG A 312 -23.69 -12.88 -0.97
CA ARG A 312 -24.69 -11.98 -1.56
C ARG A 312 -24.06 -11.05 -2.59
N THR A 313 -24.89 -10.53 -3.48
CA THR A 313 -24.47 -9.63 -4.55
C THR A 313 -24.08 -8.27 -3.96
N ILE A 314 -22.90 -7.77 -4.31
CA ILE A 314 -22.39 -6.46 -3.89
C ILE A 314 -22.38 -5.48 -5.06
N LEU A 315 -22.47 -4.18 -4.76
CA LEU A 315 -22.38 -3.12 -5.77
C LEU A 315 -20.92 -2.68 -6.02
N VAL A 316 -20.16 -2.49 -4.95
CA VAL A 316 -18.77 -2.02 -5.01
C VAL A 316 -17.85 -2.99 -4.31
N ASP A 317 -16.64 -3.11 -4.84
CA ASP A 317 -15.66 -4.09 -4.39
C ASP A 317 -14.25 -3.50 -4.28
N ASN A 318 -13.40 -4.21 -3.54
CA ASN A 318 -12.09 -3.76 -3.10
C ASN A 318 -11.06 -3.70 -4.25
N ASN A 319 -11.38 -4.24 -5.44
CA ASN A 319 -10.54 -4.09 -6.64
C ASN A 319 -10.46 -2.64 -7.17
N THR A 320 -11.48 -1.82 -6.90
CA THR A 320 -11.52 -0.38 -7.24
C THR A 320 -11.21 -0.01 -8.70
N TRP A 321 -11.70 -0.79 -9.66
CA TRP A 321 -11.43 -0.55 -11.10
C TRP A 321 -12.34 0.52 -11.73
N ASN A 322 -13.55 0.75 -11.20
CA ASN A 322 -14.51 1.75 -11.69
C ASN A 322 -14.79 2.83 -10.64
N ASN A 323 -14.05 3.93 -10.72
CA ASN A 323 -14.14 5.04 -9.76
C ASN A 323 -15.52 5.73 -9.77
N THR A 324 -16.18 5.79 -10.93
CA THR A 324 -17.51 6.43 -11.05
C THR A 324 -18.56 5.67 -10.26
N HIS A 325 -18.49 4.33 -10.26
CA HIS A 325 -19.43 3.50 -9.50
C HIS A 325 -19.24 3.66 -7.99
N ILE A 326 -17.98 3.71 -7.52
CA ILE A 326 -17.65 3.97 -6.12
C ILE A 326 -18.06 5.39 -5.71
N SER A 327 -17.85 6.36 -6.59
CA SER A 327 -18.32 7.74 -6.37
C SER A 327 -19.84 7.80 -6.21
N ARG A 328 -20.60 7.02 -6.99
CA ARG A 328 -22.06 6.95 -6.85
C ARG A 328 -22.51 6.37 -5.50
N VAL A 329 -21.83 5.34 -5.00
CA VAL A 329 -22.07 4.82 -3.63
C VAL A 329 -21.67 5.85 -2.58
N GLY A 330 -20.54 6.55 -2.75
CA GLY A 330 -20.12 7.65 -1.87
C GLY A 330 -21.14 8.79 -1.84
N GLN A 331 -21.75 9.12 -2.97
CA GLN A 331 -22.84 10.10 -3.07
C GLN A 331 -24.08 9.65 -2.29
N ALA A 332 -24.49 8.39 -2.41
CA ALA A 332 -25.60 7.84 -1.63
C ALA A 332 -25.31 7.92 -0.12
N MET A 333 -24.11 7.50 0.31
CA MET A 333 -23.74 7.50 1.72
C MET A 333 -23.61 8.91 2.32
N ALA A 334 -23.21 9.91 1.53
CA ALA A 334 -22.93 11.27 2.00
C ALA A 334 -24.09 12.27 1.82
N SER A 335 -25.17 11.91 1.12
CA SER A 335 -26.29 12.81 0.85
C SER A 335 -27.44 12.67 1.87
N THR A 336 -28.46 13.52 1.74
CA THR A 336 -29.71 13.42 2.53
C THR A 336 -30.51 12.18 2.11
N GLU A 337 -31.41 11.71 2.99
CA GLU A 337 -32.24 10.51 2.74
C GLU A 337 -32.97 10.54 1.39
N GLU A 338 -33.55 11.67 1.00
CA GLU A 338 -34.28 11.81 -0.27
C GLU A 338 -33.40 11.49 -1.49
N LYS A 339 -32.24 12.15 -1.59
CA LYS A 339 -31.30 11.96 -2.70
C LYS A 339 -30.64 10.58 -2.66
N ALA A 340 -30.29 10.13 -1.45
CA ALA A 340 -29.68 8.83 -1.29
C ALA A 340 -30.65 7.70 -1.67
N TYR A 341 -31.95 7.86 -1.35
CA TYR A 341 -32.98 6.91 -1.73
C TYR A 341 -33.15 6.83 -3.25
N GLU A 342 -33.16 7.97 -3.95
CA GLU A 342 -33.17 7.99 -5.42
C GLU A 342 -32.01 7.16 -6.00
N ILE A 343 -30.79 7.35 -5.47
CA ILE A 343 -29.60 6.60 -5.91
C ILE A 343 -29.72 5.10 -5.58
N MET A 344 -30.18 4.76 -4.37
CA MET A 344 -30.36 3.37 -3.95
C MET A 344 -31.39 2.64 -4.82
N ARG A 345 -32.46 3.34 -5.24
CA ARG A 345 -33.48 2.80 -6.15
C ARG A 345 -32.97 2.68 -7.58
N GLU A 346 -32.20 3.66 -8.07
CA GLU A 346 -31.54 3.59 -9.39
C GLU A 346 -30.63 2.36 -9.50
N LEU A 347 -29.93 2.03 -8.42
CA LEU A 347 -29.00 0.90 -8.36
C LEU A 347 -29.64 -0.41 -7.89
N ASP A 348 -30.96 -0.42 -7.65
CA ASP A 348 -31.75 -1.56 -7.21
C ASP A 348 -31.21 -2.23 -5.92
N VAL A 349 -30.86 -1.41 -4.93
CA VAL A 349 -30.32 -1.84 -3.64
C VAL A 349 -31.43 -2.37 -2.74
N SER A 350 -31.22 -3.55 -2.15
CA SER A 350 -32.16 -4.16 -1.19
C SER A 350 -31.75 -3.89 0.27
N TYR A 351 -30.45 -4.02 0.57
CA TYR A 351 -29.90 -3.85 1.91
C TYR A 351 -28.71 -2.91 1.90
N VAL A 352 -28.53 -2.17 2.99
CA VAL A 352 -27.37 -1.31 3.25
C VAL A 352 -26.67 -1.80 4.50
N LEU A 353 -25.36 -2.02 4.41
CA LEU A 353 -24.53 -2.46 5.53
C LEU A 353 -23.56 -1.32 5.90
N VAL A 354 -23.60 -0.93 7.18
CA VAL A 354 -22.67 0.05 7.76
C VAL A 354 -22.02 -0.50 9.03
N ILE A 355 -20.78 -0.11 9.26
CA ILE A 355 -20.03 -0.48 10.47
C ILE A 355 -19.98 0.72 11.42
N PHE A 356 -20.42 0.47 12.64
CA PHE A 356 -20.52 1.48 13.70
C PHE A 356 -19.69 1.06 14.92
N GLY A 357 -18.63 1.80 15.21
CA GLY A 357 -17.71 1.46 16.31
C GLY A 357 -18.02 2.13 17.64
N GLY A 358 -19.10 2.92 17.73
CA GLY A 358 -19.31 3.85 18.84
C GLY A 358 -19.54 3.19 20.20
N LEU A 359 -20.09 1.97 20.25
CA LEU A 359 -20.31 1.21 21.49
C LEU A 359 -19.06 0.41 21.93
N THR A 360 -18.41 -0.24 20.97
CA THR A 360 -17.23 -1.09 21.21
C THR A 360 -15.93 -0.30 21.35
N GLY A 361 -15.88 0.94 20.86
CA GLY A 361 -14.64 1.72 20.74
C GLY A 361 -13.81 1.32 19.53
N TYR A 362 -14.41 0.74 18.49
CA TYR A 362 -13.71 0.34 17.27
C TYR A 362 -13.40 1.55 16.38
N SER A 363 -12.12 1.88 16.24
CA SER A 363 -11.67 3.09 15.55
C SER A 363 -11.77 3.04 14.02
N SER A 364 -11.85 1.87 13.40
CA SER A 364 -11.88 1.71 11.93
C SER A 364 -13.31 1.56 11.39
N ASP A 365 -14.24 2.33 11.95
CA ASP A 365 -15.65 2.34 11.55
C ASP A 365 -15.92 3.32 10.38
N ASP A 366 -17.14 3.29 9.86
CA ASP A 366 -17.48 4.04 8.65
C ASP A 366 -17.57 5.55 8.87
N ILE A 367 -17.81 6.01 10.10
CA ILE A 367 -17.84 7.43 10.43
C ILE A 367 -16.43 8.05 10.36
N ASN A 368 -15.37 7.33 10.74
CA ASN A 368 -13.99 7.83 10.56
C ASN A 368 -13.54 7.79 9.09
N LYS A 369 -14.12 6.91 8.28
CA LYS A 369 -13.87 6.84 6.84
C LYS A 369 -14.77 7.78 6.04
N PHE A 370 -15.81 8.34 6.66
CA PHE A 370 -16.85 9.13 5.99
C PHE A 370 -16.30 10.26 5.13
N LEU A 371 -15.28 10.97 5.61
CA LEU A 371 -14.67 12.07 4.85
C LEU A 371 -14.05 11.61 3.53
N TRP A 372 -13.53 10.38 3.45
CA TRP A 372 -13.09 9.79 2.19
C TRP A 372 -14.27 9.48 1.26
N MET A 373 -15.41 9.06 1.81
CA MET A 373 -16.64 8.88 1.04
C MET A 373 -17.10 10.20 0.43
N VAL A 374 -17.04 11.30 1.18
CA VAL A 374 -17.36 12.66 0.72
C VAL A 374 -16.40 13.09 -0.40
N ARG A 375 -15.09 12.94 -0.22
CA ARG A 375 -14.07 13.30 -1.22
C ARG A 375 -14.22 12.51 -2.52
N ILE A 376 -14.45 11.20 -2.44
CA ILE A 376 -14.63 10.34 -3.61
C ILE A 376 -15.99 10.60 -4.26
N GLY A 377 -17.04 10.79 -3.46
CA GLY A 377 -18.40 11.11 -3.91
C GLY A 377 -18.46 12.44 -4.67
N GLY A 378 -17.77 13.47 -4.19
CA GLY A 378 -17.69 14.80 -4.80
C GLY A 378 -16.71 14.92 -5.98
N SER A 379 -15.92 13.88 -6.27
CA SER A 379 -14.88 13.95 -7.33
C SER A 379 -15.41 13.83 -8.76
N THR A 380 -16.64 13.35 -8.93
CA THR A 380 -17.27 13.15 -10.26
C THR A 380 -18.29 14.23 -10.60
N ASP A 381 -18.62 14.37 -11.88
CA ASP A 381 -19.53 15.41 -12.37
C ASP A 381 -20.92 15.40 -11.70
N THR A 382 -21.45 14.23 -11.37
CA THR A 382 -22.74 14.08 -10.67
C THR A 382 -22.66 14.48 -9.19
N GLY A 383 -21.46 14.41 -8.61
CA GLY A 383 -21.15 14.70 -7.21
C GLY A 383 -20.86 16.17 -6.89
N LYS A 384 -20.94 17.09 -7.88
CA LYS A 384 -20.63 18.54 -7.70
C LYS A 384 -21.41 19.23 -6.57
N HIS A 385 -22.54 18.66 -6.17
CA HIS A 385 -23.36 19.16 -5.07
C HIS A 385 -22.82 18.77 -3.67
N ILE A 386 -21.93 17.78 -3.60
CA ILE A 386 -21.26 17.34 -2.37
C ILE A 386 -19.96 18.12 -2.24
N LYS A 387 -19.87 18.97 -1.20
CA LYS A 387 -18.65 19.72 -0.89
C LYS A 387 -18.15 19.31 0.48
N GLU A 388 -16.85 19.01 0.55
CA GLU A 388 -16.21 18.60 1.80
C GLU A 388 -16.35 19.66 2.91
N GLN A 389 -16.28 20.94 2.54
CA GLN A 389 -16.41 22.07 3.47
C GLN A 389 -17.75 22.10 4.20
N ASP A 390 -18.82 21.59 3.60
CA ASP A 390 -20.17 21.65 4.16
C ASP A 390 -20.34 20.70 5.36
N TYR A 391 -19.45 19.71 5.55
CA TYR A 391 -19.50 18.76 6.67
C TYR A 391 -18.68 19.21 7.89
N TYR A 392 -17.95 20.31 7.78
CA TYR A 392 -17.19 20.90 8.90
C TYR A 392 -18.02 21.96 9.63
N THR A 393 -17.65 22.21 10.89
CA THR A 393 -18.13 23.38 11.64
C THR A 393 -17.61 24.68 11.01
N PRO A 394 -18.17 25.85 11.36
CA PRO A 394 -17.64 27.14 10.91
C PRO A 394 -16.16 27.39 11.31
N THR A 395 -15.67 26.71 12.35
CA THR A 395 -14.27 26.74 12.80
C THR A 395 -13.36 25.76 12.04
N GLY A 396 -13.93 24.91 11.17
CA GLY A 396 -13.20 23.91 10.38
C GLY A 396 -12.99 22.57 11.08
N GLU A 397 -13.72 22.29 12.16
CA GLU A 397 -13.62 21.03 12.91
C GLU A 397 -14.66 20.01 12.41
N PHE A 398 -14.31 18.71 12.44
CA PHE A 398 -15.26 17.63 12.14
C PHE A 398 -15.81 17.07 13.45
N ARG A 399 -17.06 17.40 13.76
CA ARG A 399 -17.70 17.07 15.05
C ARG A 399 -19.07 16.43 14.84
N VAL A 400 -19.39 15.44 15.67
CA VAL A 400 -20.64 14.66 15.64
C VAL A 400 -21.64 15.08 16.73
N ASP A 401 -21.23 16.04 17.57
CA ASP A 401 -22.04 16.64 18.62
C ASP A 401 -22.96 17.73 18.09
N ARG A 402 -23.63 18.45 18.99
CA ARG A 402 -24.58 19.53 18.64
C ARG A 402 -23.94 20.69 17.90
N GLU A 403 -22.62 20.86 17.97
CA GLU A 403 -21.88 21.90 17.27
C GLU A 403 -21.47 21.45 15.85
N GLY A 404 -21.68 20.17 15.52
CA GLY A 404 -21.47 19.62 14.19
C GLY A 404 -22.29 20.31 13.10
N SER A 405 -21.84 20.17 11.85
CA SER A 405 -22.56 20.77 10.72
C SER A 405 -23.98 20.18 10.60
N PRO A 406 -25.00 21.01 10.34
CA PRO A 406 -26.36 20.52 10.10
C PRO A 406 -26.44 19.61 8.87
N VAL A 407 -25.51 19.74 7.91
CA VAL A 407 -25.43 18.84 6.74
C VAL A 407 -24.94 17.46 7.15
N LEU A 408 -23.97 17.38 8.07
CA LEU A 408 -23.49 16.12 8.62
C LEU A 408 -24.56 15.43 9.47
N LEU A 409 -25.21 16.17 10.37
CA LEU A 409 -26.25 15.67 11.28
C LEU A 409 -27.50 15.14 10.54
N ASN A 410 -27.73 15.59 9.30
CA ASN A 410 -28.84 15.14 8.44
C ASN A 410 -28.40 14.20 7.31
N CYS A 411 -27.13 13.83 7.25
CA CYS A 411 -26.59 12.90 6.27
C CYS A 411 -27.11 11.47 6.50
N LEU A 412 -27.33 10.70 5.42
CA LEU A 412 -27.75 9.30 5.51
C LEU A 412 -26.79 8.48 6.39
N MET A 413 -25.47 8.59 6.21
CA MET A 413 -24.50 7.84 7.01
C MET A 413 -24.63 8.14 8.51
N TYR A 414 -24.80 9.42 8.89
CA TYR A 414 -24.97 9.79 10.30
C TYR A 414 -26.23 9.14 10.86
N LYS A 415 -27.35 9.25 10.14
CA LYS A 415 -28.61 8.67 10.56
C LYS A 415 -28.55 7.14 10.65
N MET A 416 -27.95 6.44 9.69
CA MET A 416 -27.79 4.98 9.72
C MET A 416 -26.89 4.52 10.89
N CYS A 417 -25.79 5.19 11.19
CA CYS A 417 -24.93 4.76 12.29
C CYS A 417 -25.55 5.02 13.67
N TYR A 418 -26.17 6.19 13.86
CA TYR A 418 -26.66 6.64 15.17
C TYR A 418 -28.15 6.35 15.44
N TYR A 419 -28.87 5.65 14.55
CA TYR A 419 -30.28 5.32 14.76
C TYR A 419 -30.50 4.64 16.11
N ARG A 420 -31.38 5.21 16.96
CA ARG A 420 -31.68 4.79 18.34
C ARG A 420 -30.50 4.78 19.33
N PHE A 421 -29.34 5.29 18.94
CA PHE A 421 -28.15 5.32 19.82
C PHE A 421 -28.26 6.37 20.93
N GLY A 422 -29.08 7.41 20.75
CA GLY A 422 -29.23 8.51 21.72
C GLY A 422 -29.73 8.10 23.10
N GLN A 423 -30.32 6.92 23.23
CA GLN A 423 -30.89 6.39 24.48
C GLN A 423 -29.97 5.34 25.14
N VAL A 424 -28.89 4.92 24.47
CA VAL A 424 -27.98 3.87 24.96
C VAL A 424 -26.93 4.47 25.88
N TYR A 425 -26.73 3.84 27.04
CA TYR A 425 -25.64 4.16 27.96
C TYR A 425 -24.39 3.35 27.58
N THR A 426 -23.34 4.04 27.14
CA THR A 426 -22.06 3.41 26.76
C THR A 426 -21.04 3.41 27.90
N GLU A 427 -21.11 4.38 28.82
CA GLU A 427 -20.25 4.49 29.99
C GLU A 427 -21.03 4.91 31.24
N ALA A 428 -20.64 4.37 32.40
CA ALA A 428 -21.36 4.57 33.67
C ALA A 428 -21.41 6.04 34.17
N LYS A 429 -20.46 6.90 33.75
CA LYS A 429 -20.35 8.30 34.17
C LYS A 429 -20.63 9.31 33.05
N ARG A 430 -21.13 8.86 31.90
CA ARG A 430 -21.39 9.70 30.73
C ARG A 430 -22.88 9.79 30.43
N PRO A 431 -23.34 10.86 29.74
CA PRO A 431 -24.71 10.95 29.30
C PRO A 431 -25.06 9.82 28.31
N PRO A 432 -26.36 9.48 28.15
CA PRO A 432 -26.79 8.54 27.11
C PRO A 432 -26.48 9.10 25.71
N GLY A 433 -26.20 8.22 24.74
CA GLY A 433 -25.79 8.62 23.40
C GLY A 433 -24.35 9.15 23.32
N TYR A 434 -23.46 8.61 24.16
CA TYR A 434 -22.04 8.98 24.15
C TYR A 434 -21.23 8.03 23.25
N ASP A 435 -20.58 8.56 22.22
CA ASP A 435 -19.73 7.80 21.30
C ASP A 435 -18.31 7.64 21.89
N ARG A 436 -17.88 6.39 22.12
CA ARG A 436 -16.58 6.08 22.74
C ARG A 436 -15.39 6.31 21.81
N VAL A 437 -15.59 6.29 20.49
CA VAL A 437 -14.52 6.52 19.52
C VAL A 437 -14.22 8.01 19.40
N ARG A 438 -15.26 8.85 19.32
CA ARG A 438 -15.12 10.32 19.20
C ARG A 438 -15.05 11.05 20.53
N ASN A 439 -15.34 10.37 21.64
CA ASN A 439 -15.43 10.96 22.98
C ASN A 439 -16.38 12.16 23.04
N ALA A 440 -17.54 12.04 22.37
CA ALA A 440 -18.51 13.12 22.23
C ALA A 440 -19.94 12.60 22.43
N GLU A 441 -20.80 13.46 22.96
CA GLU A 441 -22.25 13.23 23.00
C GLU A 441 -22.85 13.58 21.63
N ILE A 442 -23.67 12.69 21.06
CA ILE A 442 -24.25 12.90 19.73
C ILE A 442 -25.16 14.14 19.69
N GLY A 443 -25.12 14.86 18.57
CA GLY A 443 -25.93 16.07 18.37
C GLY A 443 -27.43 15.78 18.29
N ASN A 444 -27.82 14.89 17.38
CA ASN A 444 -29.21 14.47 17.18
C ASN A 444 -29.46 13.14 17.88
N LYS A 445 -30.30 13.14 18.92
CA LYS A 445 -30.60 11.95 19.72
C LYS A 445 -31.78 11.15 19.22
N ASP A 446 -32.82 11.84 18.77
CA ASP A 446 -34.08 11.27 18.35
C ASP A 446 -34.36 11.71 16.92
N PHE A 447 -34.34 10.77 15.99
CA PHE A 447 -34.72 10.94 14.60
C PHE A 447 -35.22 9.60 14.05
N GLU A 448 -36.07 9.67 13.03
CA GLU A 448 -36.57 8.49 12.34
C GLU A 448 -35.92 8.33 10.97
N LEU A 449 -35.98 7.10 10.45
CA LEU A 449 -35.57 6.76 9.09
C LEU A 449 -36.83 6.60 8.23
N ASP A 450 -37.00 7.52 7.28
CA ASP A 450 -38.21 7.57 6.45
C ASP A 450 -38.18 6.51 5.36
N VAL A 451 -37.00 6.32 4.76
CA VAL A 451 -36.79 5.45 3.59
C VAL A 451 -36.10 4.12 3.90
N LEU A 452 -35.59 3.94 5.12
CA LEU A 452 -34.90 2.74 5.59
C LEU A 452 -35.61 2.11 6.80
N GLU A 453 -35.49 0.79 6.95
CA GLU A 453 -35.89 0.04 8.15
C GLU A 453 -34.69 -0.70 8.71
N GLU A 454 -34.51 -0.68 10.03
CA GLU A 454 -33.50 -1.50 10.69
C GLU A 454 -33.87 -2.98 10.54
N ALA A 455 -33.03 -3.75 9.85
CA ALA A 455 -33.26 -5.17 9.59
C ALA A 455 -32.50 -6.06 10.58
N TYR A 456 -31.26 -5.66 10.92
CA TYR A 456 -30.42 -6.36 11.88
C TYR A 456 -29.36 -5.43 12.48
N THR A 457 -29.06 -5.60 13.77
CA THR A 457 -27.94 -4.95 14.46
C THR A 457 -27.29 -6.00 15.35
N THR A 458 -25.96 -6.12 15.29
CA THR A 458 -25.21 -7.14 16.05
C THR A 458 -25.25 -6.89 17.55
N GLU A 459 -24.84 -7.90 18.34
CA GLU A 459 -24.83 -7.84 19.81
C GLU A 459 -24.16 -6.57 20.36
N HIS A 460 -23.01 -6.19 19.81
CA HIS A 460 -22.25 -5.02 20.27
C HIS A 460 -22.41 -3.80 19.35
N TRP A 461 -23.46 -3.79 18.52
CA TRP A 461 -23.80 -2.72 17.59
C TRP A 461 -22.66 -2.38 16.60
N LEU A 462 -21.79 -3.35 16.32
CA LEU A 462 -20.64 -3.15 15.45
C LEU A 462 -21.02 -3.12 13.97
N VAL A 463 -21.93 -4.00 13.56
CA VAL A 463 -22.45 -4.05 12.19
C VAL A 463 -23.95 -3.80 12.23
N ARG A 464 -24.42 -2.89 11.38
CA ARG A 464 -25.84 -2.56 11.25
C ARG A 464 -26.28 -2.75 9.80
N ILE A 465 -27.40 -3.43 9.64
CA ILE A 465 -27.98 -3.78 8.34
C ILE A 465 -29.37 -3.15 8.26
N TYR A 466 -29.55 -2.30 7.27
CA TYR A 466 -30.80 -1.62 6.97
C TYR A 466 -31.41 -2.18 5.69
N LYS A 467 -32.74 -2.35 5.68
CA LYS A 467 -33.50 -2.70 4.49
C LYS A 467 -34.02 -1.42 3.84
N VAL A 468 -33.84 -1.31 2.53
CA VAL A 468 -34.42 -0.21 1.74
C VAL A 468 -35.91 -0.45 1.59
N LYS A 469 -36.76 0.51 1.98
CA LYS A 469 -38.20 0.36 1.85
C LYS A 469 -38.65 0.50 0.39
N ASP A 470 -39.76 -0.14 0.05
CA ASP A 470 -40.43 0.05 -1.23
C ASP A 470 -41.04 1.45 -1.36
N LEU A 471 -41.43 1.83 -2.58
CA LEU A 471 -42.16 3.07 -2.82
C LEU A 471 -43.45 3.11 -1.98
N ASP A 472 -43.90 4.32 -1.65
CA ASP A 472 -45.17 4.43 -0.96
C ASP A 472 -46.31 3.88 -1.84
N ASN A 473 -47.16 3.05 -1.25
CA ASN A 473 -48.21 2.34 -1.96
C ASN A 473 -49.24 3.30 -2.59
N ARG A 474 -49.36 4.52 -2.06
CA ARG A 474 -50.27 5.55 -2.55
C ARG A 474 -49.57 6.63 -3.39
N GLY A 475 -48.26 6.51 -3.61
CA GLY A 475 -47.46 7.48 -4.34
C GLY A 475 -47.26 8.82 -3.61
N LEU A 476 -47.36 8.85 -2.28
CA LEU A 476 -47.02 10.03 -1.50
C LEU A 476 -45.49 10.18 -1.38
N SER A 477 -45.01 11.41 -1.23
CA SER A 477 -43.63 11.64 -0.83
C SER A 477 -43.43 11.09 0.58
N ARG A 478 -42.36 10.29 0.78
CA ARG A 478 -42.01 9.73 2.10
C ARG A 478 -41.17 10.65 2.97
N THR A 479 -40.71 11.76 2.40
CA THR A 479 -39.83 12.76 3.02
C THR A 479 -40.54 14.08 3.20
#